data_AF-A0A842RAL0-F1
#
_entry.id   AF-A0A842RAL0-F1
#
_cell.length_a   1.000
_cell.length_b   1.000
_cell.length_c   1.000
_cell.angle_alpha   90.00
_cell.angle_beta   90.00
_cell.angle_gamma   90.00
#
_symmetry.space_group_name_H-M   'P 1'
#
loop_
_entity.id
_entity.type
_entity.pdbx_description
1 polymer ?
#
loop_
_entity_poly.entity_id
_entity_poly.type
_entity_poly.pdbx_seq_one_letter_code
_entity_poly.pdbx_strand_id
1 'polypeptide(L)'
;MSKKVDDNKENKEICKTICGMCPTYTNNQLHGEEEPQLLFCARGASNKKEIIDEGCICFSCPIFKEQGLEGGYFCMGKKSESE
;
A
#
# COMPACT_ATOMS: atom_id res chain seq x y z
N MET A 1 -1.38 -17.90 -3.29
CA MET A 1 0.01 -17.41 -3.25
C MET A 1 0.01 -15.99 -3.78
N SER A 2 0.03 -14.99 -2.92
CA SER A 2 0.11 -13.59 -3.35
C SER A 2 1.44 -13.39 -4.07
N LYS A 3 1.40 -12.93 -5.33
CA LYS A 3 2.63 -12.70 -6.09
C LYS A 3 3.43 -11.59 -5.43
N LYS A 4 4.75 -11.75 -5.41
CA LYS A 4 5.67 -10.78 -4.82
C LYS A 4 5.74 -9.54 -5.72
N VAL A 5 5.44 -8.37 -5.16
CA VAL A 5 5.61 -7.09 -5.84
C VAL A 5 7.09 -6.68 -5.77
N ASP A 6 7.68 -6.28 -6.90
CA ASP A 6 9.06 -5.81 -6.93
C ASP A 6 9.22 -4.39 -6.35
N ASP A 7 10.24 -4.20 -5.51
CA ASP A 7 10.63 -2.90 -4.97
C ASP A 7 11.58 -2.17 -5.93
N ASN A 8 11.06 -1.77 -7.10
CA ASN A 8 11.81 -1.09 -8.14
C ASN A 8 11.33 0.37 -8.33
N LYS A 9 12.08 1.14 -9.14
CA LYS A 9 11.76 2.56 -9.37
C LYS A 9 10.39 2.75 -10.04
N GLU A 10 10.05 1.91 -11.02
CA GLU A 10 8.78 2.01 -11.75
C GLU A 10 7.57 1.82 -10.81
N ASN A 11 7.59 0.76 -10.00
CA ASN A 11 6.55 0.49 -9.02
C ASN A 11 6.46 1.61 -7.97
N LYS A 12 7.59 2.21 -7.56
CA LYS A 12 7.57 3.38 -6.66
C LYS A 12 6.85 4.56 -7.29
N GLU A 13 7.12 4.87 -8.55
CA GLU A 13 6.49 6.01 -9.22
C GLU A 13 4.98 5.79 -9.38
N ILE A 14 4.56 4.60 -9.81
CA ILE A 14 3.13 4.22 -9.84
C ILE A 14 2.50 4.35 -8.45
N CYS A 15 3.18 3.81 -7.43
CA CYS A 15 2.69 3.86 -6.06
C CYS A 15 2.54 5.28 -5.55
N LYS A 16 3.47 6.19 -5.86
CA LYS A 16 3.36 7.62 -5.51
C LYS A 16 2.13 8.24 -6.14
N THR A 17 1.86 7.95 -7.40
CA THR A 17 0.67 8.49 -8.09
C THR A 17 -0.61 7.95 -7.47
N ILE A 18 -0.73 6.64 -7.28
CA ILE A 18 -1.97 6.04 -6.76
C ILE A 18 -2.13 6.31 -5.26
N CYS A 19 -1.13 6.01 -4.42
CA CYS A 19 -1.23 6.30 -2.99
C CYS A 19 -1.30 7.80 -2.71
N GLY A 20 -0.67 8.66 -3.53
CA GLY A 20 -0.78 10.12 -3.40
C GLY A 20 -2.19 10.67 -3.61
N MET A 21 -3.10 9.90 -4.22
CA MET A 21 -4.53 10.24 -4.34
C MET A 21 -5.41 9.43 -3.38
N CYS A 22 -4.82 8.55 -2.57
CA CYS A 22 -5.57 7.68 -1.66
C CYS A 22 -5.88 8.44 -0.37
N PRO A 23 -7.16 8.62 0.01
CA PRO A 23 -7.53 9.41 1.19
C PRO A 23 -6.94 8.81 2.48
N THR A 24 -7.00 7.49 2.64
CA THR A 24 -6.35 6.79 3.77
C THR A 24 -4.84 7.06 3.82
N TYR A 25 -4.16 7.23 2.69
CA TYR A 25 -2.72 7.52 2.69
C TYR A 25 -2.41 8.98 3.00
N THR A 26 -3.10 9.92 2.34
CA THR A 26 -2.83 11.35 2.43
C THR A 26 -3.22 11.92 3.78
N ASN A 27 -4.42 11.60 4.26
CA ASN A 27 -4.95 12.18 5.49
C ASN A 27 -4.23 11.63 6.73
N ASN A 28 -3.77 10.38 6.66
CA ASN A 28 -2.92 9.80 7.70
C ASN A 28 -1.44 10.13 7.52
N GLN A 29 -1.05 10.97 6.56
CA GLN A 29 0.33 11.43 6.35
C GLN A 29 1.35 10.28 6.27
N LEU A 30 1.00 9.21 5.56
CA LEU A 30 1.85 8.00 5.48
C LEU A 30 3.11 8.18 4.61
N HIS A 31 3.25 9.35 3.98
CA HIS A 31 4.49 9.81 3.33
C HIS A 31 5.49 10.47 4.31
N GLY A 32 5.21 10.42 5.61
CA GLY A 32 6.01 11.03 6.68
C GLY A 32 7.29 10.25 6.99
N GLU A 33 7.83 10.37 8.20
CA GLU A 33 9.14 9.78 8.55
C GLU A 33 9.12 8.26 8.79
N GLU A 34 7.94 7.68 9.02
CA GLU A 34 7.79 6.26 9.35
C GLU A 34 7.87 5.37 8.10
N GLU A 35 8.85 4.46 8.07
CA GLU A 35 8.94 3.46 7.02
C GLU A 35 7.97 2.28 7.23
N PRO A 36 7.54 1.59 6.17
CA PRO A 36 7.64 2.01 4.77
C PRO A 36 6.74 3.21 4.47
N GLN A 37 7.23 4.16 3.68
CA GLN A 37 6.45 5.33 3.26
C GLN A 37 5.61 5.06 2.01
N LEU A 38 5.99 4.05 1.22
CA LEU A 38 5.41 3.71 -0.08
C LEU A 38 5.56 2.20 -0.29
N LEU A 39 4.88 1.66 -1.31
CA LEU A 39 4.93 0.25 -1.69
C LEU A 39 4.56 -0.71 -0.55
N PHE A 40 3.52 -0.38 0.20
CA PHE A 40 3.04 -1.23 1.30
C PHE A 40 2.69 -2.66 0.88
N CYS A 41 2.24 -2.83 -0.38
CA CYS A 41 1.99 -4.15 -0.98
C CYS A 41 3.25 -5.00 -1.19
N ALA A 42 4.44 -4.39 -1.20
CA ALA A 42 5.73 -5.06 -1.37
C ALA A 42 6.54 -5.11 -0.06
N ARG A 43 6.49 -4.03 0.71
CA ARG A 43 7.34 -3.78 1.89
C ARG A 43 6.66 -4.10 3.22
N GLY A 44 5.35 -4.33 3.22
CA GLY A 44 4.56 -4.51 4.43
C GLY A 44 3.83 -3.23 4.85
N ALA A 45 3.04 -3.35 5.92
CA ALA A 45 2.23 -2.25 6.44
C ALA A 45 3.08 -1.10 7.00
N SER A 46 2.47 0.08 7.12
CA SER A 46 3.11 1.21 7.80
C SER A 46 3.34 0.87 9.27
N ASN A 47 4.44 1.38 9.83
CA ASN A 47 4.69 1.31 11.27
C ASN A 47 3.85 2.31 12.08
N LYS A 48 3.10 3.19 11.42
CA LYS A 48 2.21 4.15 12.07
C LYS A 48 1.14 3.41 12.88
N LYS A 49 1.06 3.73 14.17
CA LYS A 49 0.15 3.05 15.12
C LYS A 49 -1.32 3.37 14.89
N GLU A 50 -1.61 4.59 14.43
CA GLU A 50 -2.97 5.09 14.28
C GLU A 50 -3.20 5.49 12.83
N ILE A 51 -3.91 4.62 12.10
CA ILE A 51 -4.35 4.86 10.72
C ILE A 51 -5.86 4.75 10.71
N ILE A 52 -6.51 5.81 10.24
CA ILE A 52 -7.96 5.88 10.08
C ILE A 52 -8.31 5.43 8.66
N ASP A 53 -9.21 4.47 8.52
CA ASP A 53 -9.76 4.08 7.22
C ASP A 53 -10.67 5.21 6.70
N GLU A 54 -10.23 5.84 5.62
CA GLU A 54 -10.99 6.86 4.90
C GLU A 54 -11.26 6.46 3.44
N GLY A 55 -11.13 5.16 3.14
CA GLY A 55 -11.24 4.57 1.82
C GLY A 55 -9.88 4.25 1.17
N CYS A 56 -9.79 3.10 0.48
CA CYS A 56 -8.61 2.68 -0.28
C CYS A 56 -8.94 2.54 -1.77
N ILE A 57 -8.07 3.11 -2.59
CA ILE A 57 -8.13 3.01 -4.06
C ILE A 57 -7.14 1.99 -4.63
N CYS A 58 -6.66 1.09 -3.77
CA CYS A 58 -5.63 0.11 -4.11
C CYS A 58 -6.07 -0.83 -5.24
N PHE A 59 -7.37 -1.13 -5.34
CA PHE A 59 -7.98 -1.94 -6.41
C PHE A 59 -7.87 -1.30 -7.81
N SER A 60 -7.66 0.01 -7.86
CA SER A 60 -7.43 0.76 -9.10
C SER A 60 -5.95 0.83 -9.47
N CYS A 61 -5.04 0.39 -8.60
CA CYS A 61 -3.61 0.43 -8.84
C CYS A 61 -3.22 -0.59 -9.93
N PRO A 62 -2.41 -0.21 -10.94
CA PRO A 62 -1.99 -1.17 -11.97
C PRO A 62 -1.12 -2.28 -11.37
N ILE A 63 -0.25 -1.98 -10.40
CA ILE A 63 0.52 -3.00 -9.66
C ILE A 63 -0.40 -4.06 -9.04
N PHE A 64 -1.53 -3.65 -8.45
CA PHE A 64 -2.48 -4.58 -7.85
C PHE A 64 -3.04 -5.56 -8.88
N LYS A 65 -3.40 -5.06 -10.08
CA LYS A 65 -3.96 -5.88 -11.16
C LYS A 65 -2.91 -6.77 -11.81
N GLU A 66 -1.75 -6.21 -12.14
CA GLU A 66 -0.65 -6.94 -12.81
C GLU A 66 -0.09 -8.06 -11.94
N GLN A 67 0.03 -7.79 -10.63
CA GLN A 67 0.51 -8.78 -9.66
C GLN A 67 -0.62 -9.67 -9.11
N GLY A 68 -1.88 -9.44 -9.51
CA GLY A 68 -3.02 -10.23 -9.04
C GLY A 68 -3.13 -10.26 -7.52
N LEU A 69 -2.97 -9.10 -6.87
CA LEU A 69 -3.06 -8.98 -5.43
C LEU A 69 -4.52 -9.03 -4.96
N GLU A 70 -4.71 -9.32 -3.68
CA GLU A 70 -6.02 -9.40 -3.03
C GLU A 70 -6.02 -8.61 -1.70
N GLY A 71 -7.20 -8.32 -1.13
CA GLY A 71 -7.37 -7.70 0.19
C GLY A 71 -7.23 -6.17 0.26
N GLY A 72 -6.35 -5.56 -0.55
CA GLY A 72 -6.14 -4.11 -0.54
C GLY A 72 -5.61 -3.62 0.82
N TYR A 73 -5.78 -2.31 1.11
CA TYR A 73 -5.47 -1.72 2.42
C TYR A 73 -4.07 -2.07 2.99
N PHE A 74 -3.09 -2.27 2.11
CA PHE A 74 -1.78 -2.80 2.49
C PHE A 74 -1.06 -1.92 3.51
N CYS A 75 -1.32 -0.61 3.52
CA CYS A 75 -0.75 0.32 4.49
C CYS A 75 -1.24 0.10 5.93
N MET A 76 -2.42 -0.48 6.12
CA MET A 76 -3.03 -0.71 7.44
C MET A 76 -2.75 -2.10 8.01
N GLY A 77 -2.13 -3.00 7.23
CA GLY A 77 -1.74 -4.31 7.73
C GLY A 77 -2.91 -5.20 8.13
N LYS A 78 -4.02 -5.21 7.36
CA LYS A 78 -4.96 -6.34 7.38
C LYS A 78 -4.17 -7.57 6.92
N LYS A 79 -3.57 -8.29 7.87
CA LYS A 79 -2.84 -9.52 7.62
C LYS A 79 -3.78 -10.44 6.87
N SER A 80 -3.39 -10.83 5.67
CA SER A 80 -3.73 -12.16 5.20
C SER A 80 -2.98 -13.10 6.14
N GLU A 81 -3.60 -13.45 7.27
CA GLU A 81 -3.18 -14.60 8.06
C GLU A 81 -3.22 -15.81 7.13
N SER A 82 -2.09 -16.47 6.99
CA SER A 82 -2.01 -17.84 6.52
C SER A 82 -1.18 -18.55 7.57
N GLU A 83 -1.83 -19.55 8.17
CA GLU A 83 -1.38 -20.48 9.20
C GLU A 83 0.09 -20.95 9.06
#